data_AF-G4T1F1-F1
#
_entry.id   AF-G4T1F1-F1
#
_cell.length_a   1.000
_cell.length_b   1.000
_cell.length_c   1.000
_cell.angle_alpha   90.00
_cell.angle_beta   90.00
_cell.angle_gamma   90.00
#
_symmetry.space_group_name_H-M   'P 1'
#
loop_
_entity.id
_entity.type
_entity.pdbx_description
1 polymer ?
#
loop_
_entity_poly.entity_id
_entity_poly.type
_entity_poly.pdbx_seq_one_letter_code
_entity_poly.pdbx_strand_id
1 'polypeptide(L)'
;MAAYDPADTHEEDRNQAVNEFLHRLNAFDAERQSALEAGVPALGRLAKIAGGDTGQASKVRRFLLGLYNGPRFPFVLTELRGLDKQLFEDCMSVLRLDARATIKEVHQYFTNGSDLFEKWAKLESKR
;
A
#
# COMPACT_ATOMS: atom_id res chain seq x y z
N MET A 1 42.31 38.76 9.88
CA MET A 1 42.33 37.34 9.51
C MET A 1 41.59 36.62 10.62
N ALA A 2 40.28 36.39 10.48
CA ALA A 2 39.48 35.77 11.53
C ALA A 2 39.94 34.31 11.69
N ALA A 3 40.23 33.89 12.92
CA ALA A 3 40.67 32.53 13.21
C ALA A 3 39.50 31.57 12.92
N TYR A 4 39.76 30.55 12.09
CA TYR A 4 38.87 29.41 11.88
C TYR A 4 38.80 28.61 13.18
N ASP A 5 37.64 28.58 13.84
CA ASP A 5 37.41 27.77 15.03
C ASP A 5 36.89 26.39 14.61
N PRO A 6 37.67 25.31 14.81
CA PRO A 6 37.22 23.95 14.47
C PRO A 6 35.97 23.49 15.25
N ALA A 7 35.59 24.18 16.34
CA ALA A 7 34.34 23.90 17.05
C ALA A 7 33.09 24.25 16.21
N ASP A 8 33.15 25.30 15.40
CA ASP A 8 32.02 25.73 14.55
C ASP A 8 31.67 24.66 13.50
N THR A 9 32.68 24.01 12.91
CA THR A 9 32.43 22.94 11.91
C THR A 9 31.76 21.70 12.48
N HIS A 10 32.06 21.31 13.72
CA HIS A 10 31.41 20.16 14.35
C HIS A 10 29.96 20.44 14.75
N GLU A 11 29.63 21.69 15.07
CA GLU A 11 28.27 22.12 15.37
C GLU A 11 27.42 22.25 14.09
N GLU A 12 27.99 22.79 13.01
CA GLU A 12 27.35 22.84 11.69
C GLU A 12 27.08 21.44 11.13
N ASP A 13 28.05 20.52 11.17
CA ASP A 13 27.89 19.13 10.75
C ASP A 13 26.78 18.42 11.54
N ARG A 14 26.73 18.64 12.87
CA ARG A 14 25.69 18.09 13.74
C ARG A 14 24.31 18.64 13.37
N ASN A 15 24.20 19.95 13.14
CA ASN A 15 22.93 20.59 12.78
C ASN A 15 22.46 20.14 11.39
N GLN A 16 23.38 19.98 10.44
CA GLN A 16 23.07 19.44 9.12
C GLN A 16 22.56 18.00 9.22
N ALA A 17 23.24 17.12 9.96
CA ALA A 17 22.81 15.74 10.14
C ALA A 17 21.42 15.64 10.81
N VAL A 18 21.13 16.51 11.78
CA VAL A 18 19.81 16.60 12.42
C VAL A 18 18.74 17.05 11.41
N ASN A 19 19.02 18.07 10.60
CA ASN A 19 18.08 18.55 9.58
C ASN A 19 17.78 17.47 8.52
N GLU A 20 18.81 16.76 8.04
CA GLU A 20 18.65 15.65 7.09
C GLU A 20 17.85 14.49 7.69
N PHE A 21 18.03 14.21 8.98
CA PHE A 21 17.22 13.23 9.69
C PHE A 21 15.75 13.66 9.78
N LEU A 22 15.48 14.91 10.18
CA LEU A 22 14.11 15.45 10.28
C LEU A 22 13.40 15.48 8.91
N HIS A 23 14.10 15.85 7.84
CA HIS A 23 13.55 15.82 6.48
C HIS A 23 13.15 14.42 6.04
N ARG A 24 13.98 13.41 6.35
CA ARG A 24 13.64 12.01 6.04
C ARG A 24 12.41 11.56 6.81
N LEU A 25 12.32 11.86 8.11
CA LEU A 25 11.13 11.53 8.91
C LEU A 25 9.87 12.17 8.33
N ASN A 26 9.91 13.48 8.04
CA ASN A 26 8.78 14.19 7.45
C ASN A 26 8.36 13.60 6.08
N ALA A 27 9.34 13.21 5.25
CA ALA A 27 9.06 12.58 3.97
C ALA A 27 8.39 11.20 4.13
N PHE A 28 8.86 10.37 5.08
CA PHE A 28 8.22 9.09 5.39
C PHE A 28 6.80 9.25 5.92
N ASP A 29 6.59 10.21 6.83
CA ASP A 29 5.25 10.50 7.37
C ASP A 29 4.31 11.02 6.28
N ALA A 30 4.79 11.90 5.40
CA ALA A 30 4.01 12.39 4.27
C ALA A 30 3.67 11.28 3.27
N GLU A 31 4.63 10.40 2.93
CA GLU A 31 4.38 9.25 2.04
C GLU A 31 3.34 8.30 2.65
N ARG A 32 3.48 7.98 3.96
CA ARG A 32 2.52 7.15 4.67
C ARG A 32 1.13 7.76 4.66
N GLN A 33 1.03 9.06 4.96
CA GLN A 33 -0.24 9.76 5.02
C GLN A 33 -0.92 9.78 3.65
N SER A 34 -0.17 10.09 2.60
CA SER A 34 -0.68 10.04 1.22
C SER A 34 -1.16 8.64 0.82
N ALA A 35 -0.44 7.59 1.22
CA ALA A 35 -0.83 6.21 0.96
C ALA A 35 -2.15 5.83 1.68
N LEU A 36 -2.37 6.30 2.90
CA LEU A 36 -3.61 6.08 3.63
C LEU A 36 -4.80 6.81 2.98
N GLU A 37 -4.61 8.08 2.63
CA GLU A 37 -5.65 8.93 2.03
C GLU A 37 -6.14 8.39 0.69
N ALA A 38 -5.23 7.92 -0.16
CA ALA A 38 -5.59 7.35 -1.45
C ALA A 38 -6.03 5.87 -1.36
N GLY A 39 -5.32 5.09 -0.55
CA GLY A 39 -5.43 3.64 -0.53
C GLY A 39 -6.65 3.11 0.20
N VAL A 40 -7.05 3.70 1.32
CA VAL A 40 -8.20 3.20 2.10
C VAL A 40 -9.51 3.33 1.31
N PRO A 41 -9.82 4.48 0.66
CA PRO A 41 -10.99 4.57 -0.20
C PRO A 41 -10.93 3.62 -1.40
N ALA A 42 -9.76 3.45 -2.02
CA ALA A 42 -9.55 2.54 -3.13
C ALA A 42 -9.81 1.07 -2.73
N LEU A 43 -9.28 0.65 -1.57
CA LEU A 43 -9.52 -0.67 -1.01
C LEU A 43 -11.03 -0.93 -0.80
N GLY A 44 -11.76 0.07 -0.30
CA GLY A 44 -13.22 0.00 -0.16
C GLY A 44 -13.95 -0.18 -1.50
N ARG A 45 -13.51 0.51 -2.57
CA ARG A 45 -14.08 0.33 -3.93
C ARG A 45 -13.76 -1.05 -4.49
N LEU A 46 -12.50 -1.49 -4.40
CA LEU A 46 -12.08 -2.81 -4.87
C LEU A 46 -12.83 -3.93 -4.16
N ALA A 47 -13.05 -3.82 -2.85
CA ALA A 47 -13.81 -4.83 -2.09
C ALA A 47 -15.27 -4.97 -2.59
N LYS A 48 -15.91 -3.86 -2.98
CA LYS A 48 -17.26 -3.91 -3.58
C LYS A 48 -17.23 -4.64 -4.92
N ILE A 49 -16.26 -4.32 -5.78
CA ILE A 49 -16.08 -4.95 -7.10
C ILE A 49 -15.75 -6.43 -6.97
N ALA A 50 -14.87 -6.78 -6.03
CA ALA A 50 -14.52 -8.15 -5.67
C ALA A 50 -15.73 -8.98 -5.20
N GLY A 51 -16.81 -8.36 -4.76
CA GLY A 51 -18.08 -9.03 -4.44
C GLY A 51 -18.90 -9.47 -5.65
N GLY A 52 -18.62 -8.96 -6.85
CA GLY A 52 -19.37 -9.27 -8.08
C GLY A 52 -18.95 -10.58 -8.74
N ASP A 53 -19.51 -10.87 -9.91
CA ASP A 53 -19.32 -12.15 -10.64
C ASP A 53 -18.61 -11.99 -12.00
N THR A 54 -18.23 -10.76 -12.36
CA THR A 54 -17.59 -10.45 -13.65
C THR A 54 -16.14 -10.95 -13.75
N GLY A 55 -15.60 -10.95 -14.98
CA GLY A 55 -14.18 -11.21 -15.22
C GLY A 55 -13.26 -10.19 -14.53
N GLN A 56 -13.70 -8.93 -14.40
CA GLN A 56 -13.00 -7.88 -13.66
C GLN A 56 -13.01 -8.16 -12.15
N ALA A 57 -14.16 -8.56 -11.60
CA ALA A 57 -14.31 -8.90 -10.18
C ALA A 57 -13.35 -10.03 -9.76
N SER A 58 -13.17 -11.03 -10.62
CA SER A 58 -12.24 -12.15 -10.38
C SER A 58 -10.77 -11.69 -10.37
N LYS A 59 -10.37 -10.79 -11.27
CA LYS A 59 -9.02 -10.20 -11.27
C LYS A 59 -8.75 -9.40 -10.00
N VAL A 60 -9.70 -8.56 -9.60
CA VAL A 60 -9.61 -7.75 -8.38
C VAL A 60 -9.55 -8.65 -7.14
N ARG A 61 -10.38 -9.71 -7.06
CA ARG A 61 -10.31 -10.69 -5.96
C ARG A 61 -8.94 -11.34 -5.86
N ARG A 62 -8.39 -11.85 -6.96
CA ARG A 62 -7.08 -12.51 -6.96
C ARG A 62 -5.96 -11.54 -6.55
N PHE A 63 -6.03 -10.28 -6.98
CA PHE A 63 -5.10 -9.25 -6.54
C PHE A 63 -5.16 -9.05 -5.02
N LEU A 64 -6.35 -8.82 -4.46
CA LEU A 64 -6.53 -8.64 -3.02
C LEU A 64 -6.12 -9.88 -2.21
N LEU A 65 -6.46 -11.08 -2.69
CA LEU A 65 -6.03 -12.35 -2.08
C LEU A 65 -4.51 -12.51 -2.09
N GLY A 66 -3.83 -12.06 -3.15
CA GLY A 66 -2.37 -12.06 -3.22
C GLY A 66 -1.72 -11.14 -2.20
N LEU A 67 -2.33 -9.97 -1.90
CA LEU A 67 -1.88 -9.11 -0.81
C LEU A 67 -2.14 -9.74 0.57
N TYR A 68 -3.28 -10.41 0.74
CA TYR A 68 -3.63 -11.08 1.99
C TYR A 68 -2.73 -12.27 2.31
N ASN A 69 -2.43 -13.12 1.33
CA ASN A 69 -1.54 -14.26 1.50
C ASN A 69 -0.94 -14.69 0.15
N GLY A 70 0.14 -14.03 -0.26
CA GLY A 70 0.81 -14.28 -1.53
C GLY A 70 1.22 -15.74 -1.78
N PRO A 71 1.82 -16.46 -0.81
CA PRO A 71 2.16 -17.87 -0.97
C PRO A 71 0.94 -18.78 -1.25
N ARG A 72 -0.21 -18.51 -0.62
CA ARG A 72 -1.46 -19.26 -0.85
C ARG A 72 -2.15 -18.83 -2.14
N PHE A 73 -2.04 -17.56 -2.51
CA PHE A 73 -2.74 -16.96 -3.64
C PHE A 73 -1.76 -16.19 -4.54
N PRO A 74 -0.92 -16.88 -5.33
CA PRO A 74 -0.02 -16.21 -6.24
C PRO A 74 -0.82 -15.40 -7.27
N PHE A 75 -0.43 -14.13 -7.47
CA PHE A 75 -1.07 -13.24 -8.42
C PHE A 75 -0.19 -13.01 -9.65
N VAL A 76 -0.74 -13.23 -10.83
CA VAL A 76 -0.04 -13.01 -12.10
C VAL A 76 -0.16 -11.54 -12.49
N LEU A 77 0.97 -10.80 -12.50
CA LEU A 77 0.98 -9.35 -12.75
C LEU A 77 0.37 -8.93 -14.09
N THR A 78 0.42 -9.79 -15.12
CA THR A 78 -0.17 -9.48 -16.43
C THR A 78 -1.70 -9.37 -16.39
N GLU A 79 -2.37 -9.93 -15.38
CA GLU A 79 -3.82 -9.80 -15.18
C GLU A 79 -4.23 -8.32 -15.00
N LEU A 80 -3.36 -7.49 -14.42
CA LEU A 80 -3.62 -6.05 -14.24
C LEU A 80 -3.85 -5.32 -15.57
N ARG A 81 -3.25 -5.78 -16.68
CA ARG A 81 -3.42 -5.16 -18.00
C ARG A 81 -4.84 -5.30 -18.56
N GLY A 82 -5.59 -6.26 -18.04
CA GLY A 82 -6.98 -6.49 -18.44
C GLY A 82 -7.99 -5.71 -17.59
N LEU A 83 -7.54 -4.92 -16.61
CA LEU A 83 -8.42 -4.07 -15.81
C LEU A 83 -8.80 -2.80 -16.57
N ASP A 84 -9.99 -2.26 -16.29
CA ASP A 84 -10.27 -0.88 -16.69
C ASP A 84 -9.34 0.10 -15.97
N LYS A 85 -9.22 1.32 -16.51
CA LYS A 85 -8.29 2.33 -16.00
C LYS A 85 -8.50 2.60 -14.50
N GLN A 86 -9.74 2.70 -14.04
CA GLN A 86 -10.01 3.07 -12.66
C GLN A 86 -9.69 1.93 -11.69
N LEU A 87 -10.00 0.69 -12.05
CA LEU A 87 -9.65 -0.49 -11.26
C LEU A 87 -8.15 -0.69 -11.18
N PHE A 88 -7.42 -0.43 -12.27
CA PHE A 88 -5.96 -0.47 -12.26
C PHE A 88 -5.38 0.55 -11.27
N GLU A 89 -5.82 1.81 -11.33
CA GLU A 89 -5.34 2.86 -10.43
C GLU A 89 -5.71 2.57 -8.95
N ASP A 90 -6.89 2.01 -8.73
CA ASP A 90 -7.31 1.57 -7.40
C ASP A 90 -6.40 0.44 -6.89
N CYS A 91 -6.06 -0.56 -7.72
CA CYS A 91 -5.09 -1.60 -7.37
C CYS A 91 -3.72 -1.02 -7.02
N MET A 92 -3.23 -0.04 -7.78
CA MET A 92 -1.94 0.61 -7.49
C MET A 92 -1.99 1.43 -6.19
N SER A 93 -3.11 2.09 -5.90
CA SER A 93 -3.31 2.82 -4.64
C SER A 93 -3.31 1.87 -3.44
N VAL A 94 -3.94 0.70 -3.55
CA VAL A 94 -3.94 -0.33 -2.50
C VAL A 94 -2.57 -0.99 -2.35
N LEU A 95 -1.85 -1.25 -3.44
CA LEU A 95 -0.49 -1.77 -3.35
C LEU A 95 0.45 -0.77 -2.64
N ARG A 96 0.30 0.53 -2.92
CA ARG A 96 1.06 1.57 -2.21
C ARG A 96 0.67 1.65 -0.73
N LEU A 97 -0.61 1.53 -0.40
CA LEU A 97 -1.08 1.43 0.99
C LEU A 97 -0.39 0.29 1.73
N ASP A 98 -0.45 -0.92 1.17
CA ASP A 98 0.11 -2.12 1.77
C ASP A 98 1.64 -2.01 1.94
N ALA A 99 2.33 -1.41 0.97
CA ALA A 99 3.78 -1.27 0.96
C ALA A 99 4.35 -0.07 1.74
N ARG A 100 3.55 0.94 2.08
CA ARG A 100 4.01 2.20 2.70
C ARG A 100 3.37 2.53 4.02
N ALA A 101 2.11 2.13 4.22
CA ALA A 101 1.47 2.34 5.51
C ALA A 101 1.80 1.24 6.51
N THR A 102 1.80 -0.03 6.08
CA THR A 102 2.22 -1.23 6.85
C THR A 102 1.64 -1.41 8.26
N ILE A 103 0.71 -0.56 8.71
CA ILE A 103 0.11 -0.61 10.07
C ILE A 103 -0.96 -1.71 10.16
N LYS A 104 -1.57 -2.07 9.03
CA LYS A 104 -2.66 -3.06 8.94
C LYS A 104 -2.51 -3.87 7.67
N GLU A 105 -2.76 -5.16 7.77
CA GLU A 105 -2.96 -5.99 6.59
C GLU A 105 -4.26 -5.57 5.87
N VAL A 106 -4.34 -5.78 4.56
CA VAL A 106 -5.49 -5.38 3.72
C VAL A 106 -6.85 -5.83 4.27
N HIS A 107 -6.91 -7.01 4.90
CA HIS A 107 -8.15 -7.54 5.44
C HIS A 107 -8.57 -6.81 6.73
N GLN A 108 -7.64 -6.24 7.50
CA GLN A 108 -7.90 -5.58 8.79
C GLN A 108 -8.53 -4.18 8.66
N TYR A 109 -8.68 -3.68 7.43
CA TYR A 109 -9.44 -2.46 7.14
C TYR A 109 -10.97 -2.69 7.16
N PHE A 110 -11.42 -3.93 7.30
CA PHE A 110 -12.83 -4.31 7.34
C PHE A 110 -13.19 -4.99 8.66
N THR A 111 -14.38 -4.75 9.19
CA THR A 111 -14.86 -5.32 10.46
C THR A 111 -14.83 -6.86 10.47
N ASN A 112 -15.20 -7.50 9.35
CA ASN A 112 -15.18 -8.97 9.19
C ASN A 112 -14.24 -9.38 8.03
N GLY A 113 -13.07 -8.77 7.97
CA GLY A 113 -12.14 -8.91 6.85
C GLY A 113 -11.68 -10.35 6.59
N SER A 114 -11.32 -11.10 7.63
CA SER A 114 -10.85 -12.49 7.48
C SER A 114 -11.92 -13.36 6.82
N ASP A 115 -13.17 -13.28 7.28
CA ASP A 115 -14.29 -14.03 6.70
C ASP A 115 -14.57 -13.60 5.25
N LEU A 116 -14.48 -12.30 4.97
CA LEU A 116 -14.66 -11.75 3.63
C LEU A 116 -13.62 -12.30 2.64
N PHE A 117 -12.34 -12.31 3.04
CA PHE A 117 -11.26 -12.81 2.20
C PHE A 117 -11.31 -14.34 2.05
N GLU A 118 -11.63 -15.09 3.11
CA GLU A 118 -11.85 -16.54 3.00
C GLU A 118 -13.05 -16.89 2.12
N LYS A 119 -14.11 -16.07 2.13
CA LYS A 119 -15.23 -16.20 1.18
C LYS A 119 -14.74 -16.02 -0.27
N TRP A 120 -13.91 -15.02 -0.55
CA TRP A 120 -13.33 -14.84 -1.87
C TRP A 120 -12.39 -15.98 -2.28
N ALA A 121 -11.59 -16.50 -1.35
CA ALA A 121 -10.75 -17.67 -1.58
C ALA A 121 -11.60 -18.86 -2.07
N LYS A 122 -12.72 -19.15 -1.39
CA LYS A 122 -13.65 -20.21 -1.79
C LYS A 122 -14.30 -19.98 -3.16
N LEU A 123 -14.48 -18.73 -3.60
CA LEU A 123 -15.01 -18.43 -4.93
C LEU A 123 -13.98 -18.71 -6.03
N GLU A 124 -12.72 -18.35 -5.81
CA GLU A 124 -11.65 -18.57 -6.79
C GLU A 124 -11.17 -20.03 -6.82
N SER A 125 -11.32 -20.82 -5.74
CA SER A 125 -11.01 -22.26 -5.76
C SER A 125 -12.00 -23.13 -6.54
N LYS A 126 -13.13 -22.57 -6.98
CA LYS A 126 -14.20 -23.29 -7.70
C LYS A 126 -14.15 -23.09 -9.22
N ARG A 127 -13.17 -22.35 -9.73
CA ARG A 127 -12.99 -22.03 -11.15
C ARG A 127 -11.78 -22.78 -11.68
#